data_AF-A0A7C1SZM7-F1
#
_entry.id   AF-A0A7C1SZM7-F1
#
_cell.length_a   1.000
_cell.length_b   1.000
_cell.length_c   1.000
_cell.angle_alpha   90.00
_cell.angle_beta   90.00
_cell.angle_gamma   90.00
#
_symmetry.space_group_name_H-M   'P 1'
#
loop_
_entity.id
_entity.type
_entity.pdbx_description
1 polymer ?
#
loop_
_entity_poly.entity_id
_entity_poly.type
_entity_poly.pdbx_seq_one_letter_code
_entity_poly.pdbx_strand_id
1 'polypeptide(L)'
;MDMANTTANRISFRISSPDNHRALISDCVFMAGAIKRHYSDVALMFDDKNARTIVGDMNVLIEGSDALLASLSENDTIEGFLLQELTMLWNKLHHLVTEAFQQVYPSGKICH
;
A
#
# COMPACT_ATOMS: atom_id res chain seq x y z
N MET A 1 -22.45 11.07 -28.67
CA MET A 1 -21.49 9.96 -28.69
C MET A 1 -20.47 10.25 -27.60
N ASP A 2 -20.80 9.84 -26.38
CA ASP A 2 -19.96 10.01 -25.20
C ASP A 2 -18.96 8.85 -25.13
N MET A 3 -17.77 9.09 -25.65
CA MET A 3 -16.67 8.13 -25.62
C MET A 3 -15.72 8.48 -24.48
N ALA A 4 -15.74 7.61 -23.46
CA ALA A 4 -14.61 7.24 -22.62
C ALA A 4 -13.84 8.38 -21.94
N ASN A 5 -14.43 8.99 -20.92
CA ASN A 5 -13.69 9.73 -19.89
C ASN A 5 -13.58 8.94 -18.57
N THR A 6 -13.38 7.62 -18.67
CA THR A 6 -13.47 6.69 -17.53
C THR A 6 -12.16 5.98 -17.25
N THR A 7 -11.05 6.72 -17.08
CA THR A 7 -9.84 6.12 -16.44
C THR A 7 -8.94 7.11 -15.71
N ALA A 8 -9.42 8.32 -15.48
CA ALA A 8 -8.75 9.29 -14.62
C ALA A 8 -9.75 9.86 -13.62
N ASN A 9 -10.55 8.96 -13.01
CA ASN A 9 -11.06 9.25 -11.67
C ASN A 9 -9.83 9.22 -10.75
N ARG A 10 -9.00 10.26 -10.89
CA ARG A 10 -8.12 10.77 -9.87
C ARG A 10 -9.00 10.73 -8.64
N ILE A 11 -8.73 9.76 -7.76
CA ILE A 11 -9.12 9.88 -6.38
C ILE A 11 -8.37 11.13 -5.93
N SER A 12 -8.99 12.28 -6.18
CA SER A 12 -8.61 13.57 -5.65
C SER A 12 -9.01 13.45 -4.19
N PHE A 13 -8.21 12.68 -3.46
CA PHE A 13 -8.31 12.54 -2.04
C PHE A 13 -7.94 13.93 -1.54
N ARG A 14 -8.96 14.75 -1.28
CA ARG A 14 -8.80 15.96 -0.48
C ARG A 14 -8.51 15.47 0.94
N ILE A 15 -7.27 15.05 1.17
CA ILE A 15 -6.77 14.74 2.51
C ILE A 15 -6.48 16.10 3.16
N SER A 16 -7.54 16.76 3.62
CA SER A 16 -7.48 18.12 4.18
C SER A 16 -7.57 18.13 5.70
N SER A 17 -7.63 16.97 6.37
CA SER A 17 -7.54 16.90 7.84
C SER A 17 -6.43 15.93 8.29
N PRO A 18 -5.80 16.20 9.45
CA PRO A 18 -4.78 15.33 10.03
C PRO A 18 -5.28 13.91 10.32
N ASP A 19 -6.57 13.76 10.65
CA ASP A 19 -7.18 12.44 10.88
C ASP A 19 -7.19 11.58 9.62
N ASN A 20 -7.44 12.19 8.46
CA ASN A 20 -7.38 11.47 7.19
C ASN A 20 -5.93 11.11 6.81
N HIS A 21 -4.93 11.91 7.21
CA HIS A 21 -3.52 11.55 7.05
C HIS A 21 -3.16 10.34 7.90
N ARG A 22 -3.57 10.33 9.19
CA ARG A 22 -3.35 9.21 10.11
C ARG A 22 -4.02 7.93 9.61
N ALA A 23 -5.26 8.03 9.13
CA ALA A 23 -5.97 6.89 8.54
C ALA A 23 -5.22 6.31 7.34
N LEU A 24 -4.76 7.16 6.41
CA LEU A 24 -4.02 6.70 5.24
C LEU A 24 -2.69 6.02 5.62
N ILE A 25 -1.94 6.57 6.58
CA ILE A 25 -0.70 5.94 7.06
C ILE A 25 -1.01 4.60 7.73
N SER A 26 -2.03 4.55 8.59
CA SER A 26 -2.46 3.31 9.25
C SER A 26 -2.81 2.23 8.23
N ASP A 27 -3.57 2.58 7.19
CA ASP A 27 -3.96 1.62 6.16
C ASP A 27 -2.73 1.18 5.33
N CYS A 28 -1.77 2.06 5.03
CA CYS A 28 -0.49 1.71 4.41
C CYS A 28 0.28 0.67 5.24
N VAL A 29 0.40 0.89 6.56
CA VAL A 29 1.07 -0.04 7.48
C VAL A 29 0.35 -1.39 7.49
N PHE A 30 -0.98 -1.39 7.55
CA PHE A 30 -1.78 -2.60 7.55
C PHE A 30 -1.57 -3.43 6.27
N MET A 31 -1.65 -2.80 5.09
CA MET A 31 -1.42 -3.48 3.81
C MET A 31 0.01 -3.98 3.65
N ALA A 32 1.01 -3.18 4.04
CA ALA A 32 2.40 -3.60 4.02
C ALA A 32 2.65 -4.78 4.95
N GLY A 33 2.03 -4.81 6.13
CA GLY A 33 2.07 -5.94 7.06
C GLY A 33 1.47 -7.22 6.45
N ALA A 34 0.35 -7.10 5.75
CA ALA A 34 -0.29 -8.22 5.06
C ALA A 34 0.59 -8.79 3.93
N ILE A 35 1.13 -7.93 3.06
CA ILE A 35 2.07 -8.32 2.00
C ILE A 35 3.32 -8.97 2.61
N LYS A 36 3.93 -8.32 3.60
CA LYS A 36 5.12 -8.84 4.28
C LYS A 36 4.86 -10.25 4.81
N ARG A 37 3.74 -10.49 5.49
CA ARG A 37 3.41 -11.81 6.01
C ARG A 37 3.27 -12.84 4.87
N HIS A 38 2.56 -12.49 3.80
CA HIS A 38 2.39 -13.37 2.64
C HIS A 38 3.73 -13.81 2.03
N TYR A 39 4.66 -12.87 1.84
CA TYR A 39 5.96 -13.17 1.24
C TYR A 39 7.02 -13.68 2.24
N SER A 40 6.85 -13.48 3.55
CA SER A 40 7.80 -13.98 4.56
C SER A 40 7.83 -15.51 4.57
N ASP A 41 6.67 -16.16 4.46
CA ASP A 41 6.59 -17.61 4.41
C ASP A 41 7.24 -18.15 3.13
N VAL A 42 6.99 -17.50 2.00
CA VAL A 42 7.62 -17.84 0.70
C VAL A 42 9.14 -17.67 0.75
N ALA A 43 9.61 -16.55 1.30
CA ALA A 43 11.03 -16.25 1.45
C ALA A 43 11.76 -17.28 2.34
N LEU A 44 11.11 -17.74 3.40
CA LEU A 44 11.68 -18.73 4.33
C LEU A 44 11.64 -20.15 3.78
N MET A 45 10.52 -20.56 3.17
CA MET A 45 10.33 -21.95 2.71
C MET A 45 11.06 -22.26 1.41
N PHE A 46 11.17 -21.28 0.51
CA PHE A 46 11.71 -21.48 -0.84
C PHE A 46 13.03 -20.76 -1.10
N ASP A 47 13.59 -20.08 -0.09
CA ASP A 47 14.78 -19.22 -0.21
C ASP A 47 14.65 -18.20 -1.37
N ASP A 48 13.41 -17.77 -1.67
CA ASP A 48 13.13 -16.91 -2.81
C ASP A 48 13.72 -15.51 -2.58
N LYS A 49 14.64 -15.10 -3.45
CA LYS A 49 15.32 -13.80 -3.37
C LYS A 49 14.39 -12.63 -3.62
N ASN A 50 13.41 -12.78 -4.52
CA ASN A 50 12.43 -11.73 -4.80
C ASN A 50 11.50 -11.55 -3.61
N ALA A 51 11.04 -12.65 -2.99
CA ALA A 51 10.24 -12.59 -1.78
C ALA A 51 10.99 -11.91 -0.63
N ARG A 52 12.30 -12.18 -0.47
CA ARG A 52 13.15 -11.48 0.51
C ARG A 52 13.25 -9.98 0.26
N THR A 53 13.41 -9.57 -1.00
CA THR A 53 13.41 -8.13 -1.36
C THR A 53 12.08 -7.48 -1.03
N ILE A 54 10.95 -8.10 -1.40
CA ILE A 54 9.61 -7.58 -1.09
C ILE A 54 9.42 -7.44 0.43
N VAL A 55 9.82 -8.44 1.22
CA VAL A 55 9.77 -8.38 2.68
C VAL A 55 10.62 -7.23 3.23
N GLY A 56 11.81 -7.02 2.67
CA GLY A 56 12.69 -5.89 3.01
C GLY A 56 12.04 -4.54 2.72
N ASP A 57 11.49 -4.37 1.51
CA ASP A 57 10.80 -3.15 1.10
C ASP A 57 9.59 -2.85 2.00
N MET A 58 8.83 -3.88 2.41
CA MET A 58 7.71 -3.70 3.33
C MET A 58 8.15 -3.30 4.74
N ASN A 59 9.30 -3.80 5.23
CA ASN A 59 9.85 -3.35 6.53
C ASN A 59 10.19 -1.86 6.51
N VAL A 60 10.91 -1.41 5.47
CA VAL A 60 11.27 0.00 5.31
C VAL A 60 10.02 0.88 5.26
N LEU A 61 8.98 0.42 4.58
CA LEU A 61 7.72 1.17 4.50
C LEU A 61 7.01 1.27 5.85
N ILE A 62 6.96 0.18 6.62
CA ILE A 62 6.36 0.17 7.96
C ILE A 62 7.12 1.13 8.88
N GLU A 63 8.45 1.05 8.91
CA GLU A 63 9.30 1.93 9.73
C GLU A 63 9.16 3.41 9.34
N GLY A 64 9.17 3.70 8.03
CA GLY A 64 8.95 5.06 7.53
C GLY A 64 7.55 5.60 7.83
N SER A 65 6.53 4.74 7.80
CA SER A 65 5.16 5.09 8.15
C SER A 65 5.00 5.39 9.64
N ASP A 66 5.64 4.61 10.51
CA ASP A 66 5.66 4.86 11.95
C ASP A 66 6.34 6.21 12.27
N ALA A 67 7.42 6.55 11.57
CA ALA A 67 8.07 7.86 11.70
C ALA A 67 7.16 9.03 11.25
N LEU A 68 6.38 8.85 10.18
CA LEU A 68 5.40 9.83 9.73
C LEU A 68 4.24 9.99 10.72
N LEU A 69 3.77 8.89 11.32
CA LEU A 69 2.75 8.91 12.38
C LEU A 69 3.25 9.64 13.63
N ALA A 70 4.49 9.41 14.04
CA ALA A 70 5.12 10.14 15.14
C ALA A 70 5.19 11.64 14.84
N SER A 71 5.62 12.00 13.63
CA SER A 71 5.72 13.39 13.18
C SER A 71 4.35 14.10 13.16
N LEU A 72 3.29 13.41 12.74
CA LEU A 72 1.91 13.91 12.80
C LEU A 72 1.39 14.09 14.23
N SER A 73 1.85 13.26 15.15
CA SER A 73 1.48 13.37 16.56
C SER A 73 2.11 14.59 17.23
N GLU A 74 3.22 15.09 16.69
CA GLU A 74 3.95 16.23 17.22
C GLU A 74 3.57 17.57 16.56
N ASN A 75 3.29 17.57 15.24
CA ASN A 75 3.18 18.82 14.45
C ASN A 75 1.81 19.07 13.80
N ASP A 76 0.78 18.24 14.10
CA ASP A 76 -0.61 18.33 13.60
C ASP A 76 -0.78 18.46 12.07
N THR A 77 0.30 18.40 11.28
CA THR A 77 0.29 18.61 9.84
C THR A 77 1.39 17.81 9.16
N ILE A 78 1.09 17.26 7.98
CA ILE A 78 2.07 16.67 7.07
C ILE A 78 2.35 17.67 5.94
N GLU A 79 3.62 17.81 5.59
CA GLU A 79 4.02 18.62 4.43
C GLU A 79 3.38 18.09 3.14
N GLY A 80 2.98 19.00 2.24
CA GLY A 80 2.25 18.63 1.02
C GLY A 80 3.03 17.70 0.08
N PHE A 81 4.37 17.72 0.11
CA PHE A 81 5.22 16.78 -0.61
C PHE A 81 5.11 15.35 -0.05
N LEU A 82 5.26 15.21 1.27
CA LEU A 82 5.13 13.93 1.97
C LEU A 82 3.75 13.30 1.77
N LEU A 83 2.70 14.12 1.66
CA LEU A 83 1.35 13.66 1.36
C LEU A 83 1.23 13.01 -0.03
N GLN A 84 1.89 13.59 -1.04
CA GLN A 84 1.90 13.04 -2.40
C GLN A 84 2.64 11.70 -2.44
N GLU A 85 3.79 11.63 -1.76
CA GLU A 85 4.56 10.39 -1.64
C GLU A 85 3.76 9.29 -0.94
N LEU A 86 3.10 9.61 0.17
CA LEU A 86 2.22 8.68 0.88
C LEU A 86 1.08 8.16 0.00
N THR A 87 0.48 9.04 -0.81
CA THR A 87 -0.59 8.66 -1.76
C THR A 87 -0.07 7.73 -2.86
N MET A 88 1.16 7.96 -3.34
CA MET A 88 1.79 7.06 -4.31
C MET A 88 2.10 5.69 -3.69
N LEU A 89 2.61 5.68 -2.45
CA LEU A 89 2.89 4.45 -1.71
C LEU A 89 1.61 3.65 -1.46
N TRP A 90 0.53 4.32 -1.07
CA TRP A 90 -0.80 3.72 -0.94
C TRP A 90 -1.21 2.98 -2.21
N ASN A 91 -1.13 3.65 -3.37
CA ASN A 91 -1.51 3.06 -4.66
C ASN A 91 -0.65 1.85 -5.01
N LYS A 92 0.67 1.93 -4.74
CA LYS A 92 1.60 0.82 -4.98
C LYS A 92 1.28 -0.38 -4.10
N LEU A 93 1.05 -0.16 -2.80
CA LEU A 93 0.67 -1.22 -1.86
C LEU A 93 -0.66 -1.86 -2.24
N HIS A 94 -1.66 -1.06 -2.59
CA HIS A 94 -2.96 -1.55 -3.02
C HIS A 94 -2.84 -2.46 -4.26
N HIS A 95 -1.97 -2.10 -5.21
CA HIS A 95 -1.69 -2.94 -6.37
C HIS A 95 -1.03 -4.26 -5.97
N LEU A 96 0.00 -4.23 -5.12
CA LEU A 96 0.70 -5.43 -4.64
C LEU A 96 -0.20 -6.37 -3.82
N VAL A 97 -1.09 -5.83 -2.98
CA VAL A 97 -2.13 -6.63 -2.30
C VAL A 97 -3.02 -7.28 -3.35
N THR A 98 -3.49 -6.52 -4.34
CA THR A 98 -4.35 -7.06 -5.40
C THR A 98 -3.66 -8.20 -6.14
N GLU A 99 -2.39 -8.06 -6.52
CA GLU A 99 -1.61 -9.12 -7.18
C GLU A 99 -1.39 -10.34 -6.28
N ALA A 100 -0.96 -10.14 -5.04
CA ALA A 100 -0.68 -11.23 -4.10
C ALA A 100 -1.94 -12.06 -3.79
N PHE A 101 -3.11 -11.41 -3.66
CA PHE A 101 -4.36 -12.10 -3.33
C PHE A 101 -5.18 -12.55 -4.55
N GLN A 102 -5.00 -11.96 -5.75
CA GLN A 102 -5.57 -12.51 -6.99
C GLN A 102 -4.89 -13.83 -7.40
N GLN A 103 -3.64 -14.06 -7.03
CA GLN A 103 -2.99 -15.37 -7.24
C GLN A 103 -3.55 -16.47 -6.32
N VAL A 104 -4.21 -16.11 -5.21
CA VAL A 104 -4.86 -17.06 -4.28
C VAL A 104 -6.27 -17.44 -4.74
N TYR A 105 -6.97 -16.56 -5.45
CA TYR A 105 -8.25 -16.83 -6.11
C TYR A 105 -8.13 -16.56 -7.61
N PRO A 106 -7.73 -17.56 -8.43
CA PRO A 106 -7.77 -17.39 -9.87
C PRO A 106 -9.21 -17.09 -10.26
N SER A 107 -9.45 -15.87 -10.72
CA SER A 107 -10.70 -15.47 -11.35
C SER A 107 -10.88 -16.31 -12.60
N GLY A 108 -11.68 -17.36 -12.47
CA GLY A 108 -12.26 -18.09 -13.59
C GLY A 108 -11.33 -19.09 -14.29
N LYS A 109 -11.24 -20.29 -13.72
CA LYS A 109 -11.48 -21.51 -14.50
C LYS A 109 -12.38 -22.45 -13.70
N ILE A 110 -13.68 -22.14 -13.71
CA ILE A 110 -14.69 -23.18 -13.56
C ILE A 110 -14.57 -24.01 -14.84
N CYS A 111 -14.04 -25.23 -14.73
CA CYS A 111 -14.13 -26.22 -15.79
C CYS A 111 -15.61 -26.47 -16.08
N HIS A 112 -16.03 -26.21 -17.31
CA HIS A 112 -17.20 -26.83 -17.91
C HIS A 112 -16.77 -28.11 -18.63
#